data_AF-A0A951K2U0-F1
#
_entry.id   AF-A0A951K2U0-F1
#
_cell.length_a   1.000
_cell.length_b   1.000
_cell.length_c   1.000
_cell.angle_alpha   90.00
_cell.angle_beta   90.00
_cell.angle_gamma   90.00
#
_symmetry.space_group_name_H-M   'P 1'
#
loop_
_entity.id
_entity.type
_entity.pdbx_description
1 polymer ?
#
loop_
_entity_poly.entity_id
_entity_poly.type
_entity_poly.pdbx_seq_one_letter_code
_entity_poly.pdbx_strand_id
1 'polypeptide(L)'
;MRKTVRLLSAVGPVERLGRSIVTLPPPVQQTLAQVADREDLPLVAGSWHDDGSGCLVANALACLALARGGSDRVGVRGDDDRVDRTLDLRMLDAFPQLSSRDMNLLIVAWDEAAAQAAARTDVALRALLRAGLAWAGVGPAAPPPGGDGDDAAVDAVAYGVPTA
;
A
#
# COMPACT_ATOMS: atom_id res chain seq x y z
N MET A 1 -32.19 2.11 -14.18
CA MET A 1 -30.95 2.45 -13.44
C MET A 1 -30.74 1.74 -12.09
N ARG A 2 -31.70 0.99 -11.51
CA ARG A 2 -31.50 0.30 -10.20
C ARG A 2 -30.78 -1.06 -10.24
N LYS A 3 -30.62 -1.69 -11.41
CA LYS A 3 -30.05 -3.05 -11.53
C LYS A 3 -28.52 -3.09 -11.52
N THR A 4 -27.85 -2.08 -12.09
CA THR A 4 -26.39 -2.02 -12.18
C THR A 4 -25.74 -1.77 -10.81
N VAL A 5 -26.40 -0.96 -9.96
CA VAL A 5 -25.94 -0.66 -8.60
C VAL A 5 -25.93 -1.92 -7.71
N ARG A 6 -26.91 -2.82 -7.85
CA ARG A 6 -26.98 -4.07 -7.06
C ARG A 6 -25.93 -5.11 -7.45
N LEU A 7 -25.47 -5.13 -8.69
CA LEU A 7 -24.42 -6.06 -9.15
C LEU A 7 -23.04 -5.66 -8.65
N LEU A 8 -22.76 -4.36 -8.52
CA LEU A 8 -21.53 -3.86 -7.90
C LEU A 8 -21.52 -4.04 -6.37
N SER A 9 -22.68 -4.17 -5.72
CA SER A 9 -22.78 -4.46 -4.27
C SER A 9 -22.54 -5.93 -3.90
N ALA A 10 -22.43 -6.85 -4.87
CA ALA A 10 -22.28 -8.28 -4.57
C ALA A 10 -20.85 -8.64 -4.12
N VAL A 11 -19.84 -7.90 -4.60
CA VAL A 11 -18.43 -8.08 -4.23
C VAL A 11 -18.08 -7.05 -3.17
N GLY A 12 -17.63 -7.51 -2.01
CA GLY A 12 -17.20 -6.64 -0.91
C GLY A 12 -15.95 -5.82 -1.26
N PRO A 13 -15.67 -4.72 -0.53
CA PRO A 13 -14.52 -3.86 -0.81
C PRO A 13 -13.18 -4.61 -0.69
N VAL A 14 -13.06 -5.49 0.29
CA VAL A 14 -11.87 -6.33 0.52
C VAL A 14 -11.65 -7.31 -0.64
N GLU A 15 -12.70 -8.02 -1.06
CA GLU A 15 -12.61 -8.98 -2.16
C GLU A 15 -12.29 -8.29 -3.49
N ARG A 16 -12.89 -7.12 -3.74
CA ARG A 16 -12.61 -6.32 -4.94
C ARG A 16 -11.13 -5.95 -5.02
N LEU A 17 -10.60 -5.38 -3.94
CA LEU A 17 -9.20 -5.01 -3.85
C LEU A 17 -8.31 -6.25 -3.95
N GLY A 18 -8.63 -7.31 -3.21
CA GLY A 18 -7.87 -8.56 -3.22
C GLY A 18 -7.79 -9.21 -4.61
N ARG A 19 -8.90 -9.25 -5.37
CA ARG A 19 -8.90 -9.75 -6.77
C ARG A 19 -7.95 -8.97 -7.67
N SER A 20 -7.88 -7.64 -7.51
CA SER A 20 -6.93 -6.81 -8.27
C SER A 20 -5.47 -7.06 -7.84
N ILE A 21 -5.22 -7.31 -6.56
CA ILE A 21 -3.87 -7.57 -6.02
C ILE A 21 -3.33 -8.92 -6.51
N VAL A 22 -4.16 -9.97 -6.54
CA VAL A 22 -3.76 -11.32 -6.97
C VAL A 22 -3.17 -11.33 -8.38
N THR A 23 -3.64 -10.46 -9.27
CA THR A 23 -3.15 -10.39 -10.65
C THR A 23 -1.84 -9.62 -10.80
N LEU A 24 -1.40 -8.89 -9.76
CA LEU A 24 -0.18 -8.08 -9.82
C LEU A 24 1.08 -8.97 -9.75
N PRO A 25 2.19 -8.53 -10.37
CA PRO A 25 3.48 -9.17 -10.17
C PRO A 25 3.89 -9.22 -8.68
N PRO A 26 4.55 -10.29 -8.21
CA PRO A 26 4.96 -10.42 -6.80
C PRO A 26 5.76 -9.22 -6.25
N PRO A 27 6.68 -8.58 -7.00
CA PRO A 27 7.36 -7.37 -6.51
C PRO A 27 6.42 -6.20 -6.20
N VAL A 28 5.34 -6.06 -6.97
CA VAL A 28 4.31 -5.03 -6.74
C VAL A 28 3.50 -5.37 -5.50
N GLN A 29 3.09 -6.63 -5.34
CA GLN A 29 2.38 -7.09 -4.15
C GLN A 29 3.17 -6.83 -2.87
N GLN A 30 4.48 -7.12 -2.89
CA GLN A 30 5.37 -6.86 -1.75
C GLN A 30 5.54 -5.37 -1.46
N THR A 31 5.60 -4.54 -2.51
CA THR A 31 5.63 -3.08 -2.35
C THR A 31 4.34 -2.57 -1.72
N LEU A 32 3.18 -3.09 -2.10
CA LEU A 32 1.90 -2.74 -1.48
C LEU A 32 1.83 -3.18 -0.01
N ALA A 33 2.42 -4.33 0.35
CA ALA A 33 2.56 -4.73 1.75
C ALA A 33 3.41 -3.74 2.55
N GLN A 34 4.53 -3.26 2.00
CA GLN A 34 5.35 -2.22 2.64
C GLN A 34 4.56 -0.91 2.82
N VAL A 35 3.76 -0.51 1.82
CA VAL A 35 2.88 0.67 1.95
C VAL A 35 1.90 0.49 3.10
N ALA A 36 1.29 -0.69 3.24
CA ALA A 36 0.32 -0.99 4.29
C ALA A 36 0.93 -0.90 5.70
N ASP A 37 2.21 -1.27 5.85
CA ASP A 37 2.90 -1.33 7.13
C ASP A 37 3.52 0.01 7.56
N ARG A 38 3.71 0.96 6.63
CA ARG A 38 4.39 2.24 6.91
C ARG A 38 3.48 3.38 7.35
N GLU A 39 3.47 3.70 8.63
CA GLU A 39 2.63 4.78 9.20
C GLU A 39 3.20 6.19 9.03
N ASP A 40 4.44 6.33 8.54
CA ASP A 40 5.13 7.61 8.38
C ASP A 40 4.87 8.30 7.02
N LEU A 41 4.14 7.64 6.13
CA LEU A 41 3.61 8.23 4.89
C LEU A 41 2.08 8.34 4.98
N PRO A 42 1.45 9.48 4.66
CA PRO A 42 -0.01 9.54 4.62
C PRO A 42 -0.55 8.70 3.46
N LEU A 43 -1.64 7.96 3.70
CA LEU A 43 -2.38 7.21 2.68
C LEU A 43 -3.74 7.86 2.41
N VAL A 44 -3.98 8.23 1.15
CA VAL A 44 -5.19 8.93 0.68
C VAL A 44 -5.77 8.20 -0.53
N ALA A 45 -7.10 8.18 -0.65
CA ALA A 45 -7.81 7.65 -1.82
C ALA A 45 -8.35 8.78 -2.70
N GLY A 46 -8.45 8.54 -4.01
CA GLY A 46 -9.01 9.49 -4.98
C GLY A 46 -8.13 10.69 -5.35
N SER A 47 -6.89 10.77 -4.87
CA SER A 47 -5.89 11.73 -5.36
C SER A 47 -4.81 10.96 -6.10
N TRP A 48 -4.48 11.35 -7.34
CA TRP A 48 -3.50 10.66 -8.19
C TRP A 48 -2.60 11.62 -8.97
N HIS A 49 -2.58 12.91 -8.58
CA HIS A 49 -1.99 13.97 -9.40
C HIS A 49 -0.53 14.28 -9.08
N ASP A 50 -0.06 14.03 -7.85
CA ASP A 50 1.30 14.40 -7.43
C ASP A 50 1.89 13.46 -6.36
N ASP A 51 3.22 13.48 -6.22
CA ASP A 51 3.98 12.71 -5.24
C ASP A 51 3.66 13.10 -3.78
N GLY A 52 3.09 14.29 -3.54
CA GLY A 52 2.77 14.81 -2.21
C GLY A 52 1.39 14.38 -1.68
N SER A 53 0.55 13.82 -2.54
CA SER A 53 -0.85 13.52 -2.27
C SER A 53 -1.09 12.31 -1.35
N GLY A 54 -0.06 11.51 -1.09
CA GLY A 54 -0.17 10.30 -0.26
C GLY A 54 -0.98 9.18 -0.94
N CYS A 55 -1.10 9.19 -2.27
CA CYS A 55 -1.83 8.16 -2.97
C CYS A 55 -1.09 6.81 -2.97
N LEU A 56 -1.83 5.72 -3.25
CA LEU A 56 -1.27 4.37 -3.21
C LEU A 56 -0.04 4.19 -4.12
N VAL A 57 -0.07 4.78 -5.32
CA VAL A 57 1.03 4.71 -6.30
C VAL A 57 2.24 5.55 -5.86
N ALA A 58 2.01 6.77 -5.36
CA ALA A 58 3.09 7.61 -4.82
C ALA A 58 3.80 6.92 -3.65
N ASN A 59 3.03 6.33 -2.73
CA ASN A 59 3.60 5.59 -1.60
C ASN A 59 4.33 4.31 -2.05
N ALA A 60 3.84 3.61 -3.08
CA ALA A 60 4.54 2.46 -3.64
C ALA A 60 5.91 2.85 -4.24
N LEU A 61 5.96 3.97 -4.98
CA LEU A 61 7.21 4.51 -5.51
C LEU A 61 8.16 4.97 -4.39
N ALA A 62 7.64 5.58 -3.32
CA ALA A 62 8.42 5.98 -2.16
C ALA A 62 9.02 4.77 -1.43
N CYS A 63 8.24 3.70 -1.22
CA CYS A 63 8.73 2.44 -0.64
C CYS A 63 9.84 1.82 -1.51
N LEU A 64 9.67 1.79 -2.83
CA LEU A 64 10.69 1.27 -3.74
C LEU A 64 11.99 2.09 -3.72
N ALA A 65 11.89 3.42 -3.67
CA ALA A 65 13.05 4.30 -3.59
C ALA A 65 13.87 4.02 -2.32
N LEU A 66 13.20 3.85 -1.18
CA LEU A 66 13.84 3.54 0.10
C LEU A 66 14.45 2.13 0.09
N ALA A 67 13.75 1.14 -0.46
CA ALA A 67 14.27 -0.23 -0.59
C ALA A 67 15.55 -0.30 -1.45
N ARG A 68 15.74 0.64 -2.38
CA ARG A 68 16.95 0.76 -3.21
C ARG A 68 18.08 1.55 -2.55
N GLY A 69 17.95 1.93 -1.27
CA GLY A 69 18.94 2.75 -0.57
C GLY A 69 18.96 4.21 -1.02
N GLY A 70 17.90 4.67 -1.70
CA GLY A 70 17.72 6.07 -2.03
C GLY A 70 17.38 6.85 -0.77
N SER A 71 18.40 7.42 -0.11
CA SER A 71 18.24 8.23 1.11
C SER A 71 17.78 9.67 0.81
N ASP A 72 17.29 9.95 -0.40
CA ASP A 72 16.90 11.29 -0.77
C ASP A 72 15.40 11.47 -0.61
N ARG A 73 15.02 12.30 0.36
CA ARG A 73 13.70 12.94 0.38
C ARG A 73 13.55 13.71 -0.93
N VAL A 74 13.00 13.08 -1.96
CA VAL A 74 12.67 13.69 -3.27
C VAL A 74 13.74 14.71 -3.67
N GLY A 75 15.00 14.26 -3.67
CA GLY A 75 16.13 15.12 -4.00
C GLY A 75 16.16 15.36 -5.49
N VAL A 76 15.79 16.58 -5.83
CA VAL A 76 16.07 17.25 -7.10
C VAL A 76 17.55 17.12 -7.43
N ARG A 77 17.93 16.05 -8.13
CA ARG A 77 19.22 16.02 -8.83
C ARG A 77 19.20 15.03 -10.00
N GLY A 78 18.84 15.56 -11.17
CA GLY A 78 19.40 15.10 -12.43
C GLY A 78 18.50 14.28 -13.35
N ASP A 79 17.19 14.49 -13.37
CA ASP A 79 16.33 13.88 -14.38
C ASP A 79 15.10 14.79 -14.62
N ASP A 80 15.28 15.86 -15.42
CA ASP A 80 14.15 16.72 -15.88
C ASP A 80 13.02 15.85 -16.48
N ASP A 81 13.36 14.70 -17.05
CA ASP A 81 12.44 13.70 -17.59
C ASP A 81 11.55 12.98 -16.55
N ARG A 82 11.86 13.04 -15.25
CA ARG A 82 11.03 12.42 -14.19
C ARG A 82 10.00 13.37 -13.61
N VAL A 83 10.23 14.68 -13.73
CA VAL A 83 9.31 15.71 -13.24
C VAL A 83 8.10 15.84 -14.18
N ASP A 84 8.30 15.58 -15.47
CA ASP A 84 7.23 15.61 -16.48
C ASP A 84 6.44 14.29 -16.62
N ARG A 85 6.93 13.19 -16.03
CA ARG A 85 6.21 11.90 -16.07
C ARG A 85 5.17 11.80 -14.97
N THR A 86 3.96 11.45 -15.37
CA THR A 86 2.86 11.11 -14.47
C THR A 86 3.21 9.91 -13.59
N LEU A 87 2.60 9.83 -12.40
CA LEU A 87 2.85 8.78 -11.39
C LEU A 87 2.71 7.36 -11.95
N ASP A 88 1.75 7.17 -12.84
CA ASP A 88 1.43 5.91 -13.49
C ASP A 88 2.57 5.46 -14.44
N LEU A 89 3.15 6.38 -15.23
CA LEU A 89 4.32 6.08 -16.06
C LEU A 89 5.54 5.70 -15.22
N ARG A 90 5.77 6.42 -14.12
CA ARG A 90 6.86 6.12 -13.18
C ARG A 90 6.68 4.75 -12.50
N MET A 91 5.45 4.37 -12.18
CA MET A 91 5.12 3.04 -11.64
C MET A 91 5.43 1.94 -12.66
N LEU A 92 5.09 2.14 -13.94
CA LEU A 92 5.39 1.19 -15.02
C LEU A 92 6.90 1.08 -15.30
N ASP A 93 7.64 2.19 -15.27
CA ASP A 93 9.10 2.20 -15.37
C ASP A 93 9.75 1.46 -14.19
N ALA A 94 9.21 1.64 -12.98
CA ALA A 94 9.68 1.02 -11.76
C ALA A 94 9.42 -0.50 -11.73
N PHE A 95 8.30 -0.94 -12.32
CA PHE A 95 7.87 -2.33 -12.41
C PHE A 95 7.62 -2.73 -13.87
N PRO A 96 8.66 -3.07 -14.65
CA PRO A 96 8.51 -3.42 -16.07
C PRO A 96 7.60 -4.63 -16.34
N GLN A 97 7.32 -5.44 -15.31
CA GLN A 97 6.41 -6.58 -15.38
C GLN A 97 4.93 -6.19 -15.16
N LEU A 98 4.68 -4.96 -14.67
CA LEU A 98 3.34 -4.44 -14.45
C LEU A 98 2.79 -3.90 -15.77
N SER A 99 1.61 -4.38 -16.18
CA SER A 99 0.94 -3.82 -17.35
C SER A 99 0.16 -2.55 -16.97
N SER A 100 0.04 -1.61 -17.92
CA SER A 100 -0.83 -0.42 -17.75
C SER A 100 -2.28 -0.81 -17.41
N ARG A 101 -2.76 -1.94 -17.98
CA ARG A 101 -4.08 -2.48 -17.68
C ARG A 101 -4.20 -2.87 -16.20
N ASP A 102 -3.26 -3.62 -15.66
CA ASP A 102 -3.32 -4.10 -14.27
C ASP A 102 -3.20 -2.94 -13.27
N MET A 103 -2.36 -1.95 -13.59
CA MET A 103 -2.25 -0.73 -12.80
C MET A 103 -3.56 0.07 -12.77
N ASN A 104 -4.21 0.28 -13.92
CA ASN A 104 -5.50 0.97 -13.99
C ASN A 104 -6.59 0.19 -13.23
N LEU A 105 -6.58 -1.14 -13.30
CA LEU A 105 -7.49 -1.99 -12.53
C LEU A 105 -7.26 -1.84 -11.03
N LEU A 106 -6.00 -1.77 -10.57
CA LEU A 106 -5.67 -1.53 -9.17
C LEU A 106 -6.16 -0.15 -8.69
N ILE A 107 -5.91 0.91 -9.47
CA ILE A 107 -6.35 2.28 -9.15
C ILE A 107 -7.87 2.34 -8.96
N VAL A 108 -8.62 1.79 -9.92
CA VAL A 108 -10.09 1.75 -9.85
C VAL A 108 -10.55 0.88 -8.67
N ALA A 109 -9.97 -0.31 -8.49
CA ALA A 109 -10.33 -1.20 -7.39
C ALA A 109 -10.08 -0.56 -6.02
N TRP A 110 -8.98 0.17 -5.86
CA TRP A 110 -8.65 0.92 -4.65
C TRP A 110 -9.68 2.01 -4.35
N ASP A 111 -9.94 2.91 -5.30
CA ASP A 111 -10.86 4.03 -5.09
C ASP A 111 -12.29 3.54 -4.84
N GLU A 112 -12.73 2.53 -5.58
CA GLU A 112 -14.05 1.95 -5.38
C GLU A 112 -14.16 1.20 -4.04
N ALA A 113 -13.12 0.45 -3.63
CA ALA A 113 -13.11 -0.23 -2.34
C ALA A 113 -13.11 0.78 -1.18
N ALA A 114 -12.32 1.85 -1.27
CA ALA A 114 -12.31 2.92 -0.28
C ALA A 114 -13.66 3.63 -0.18
N ALA A 115 -14.28 3.94 -1.33
CA ALA A 115 -15.61 4.53 -1.39
C ALA A 115 -16.69 3.61 -0.78
N GLN A 116 -16.68 2.32 -1.14
CA GLN A 116 -17.64 1.33 -0.64
C GLN A 116 -17.47 1.04 0.87
N ALA A 117 -16.23 1.05 1.37
CA ALA A 117 -15.93 0.90 2.80
C ALA A 117 -16.12 2.21 3.60
N ALA A 118 -16.42 3.32 2.94
CA ALA A 118 -16.38 4.66 3.53
C ALA A 118 -15.05 4.96 4.27
N ALA A 119 -13.94 4.42 3.77
CA ALA A 119 -12.61 4.63 4.33
C ALA A 119 -12.11 6.03 3.95
N ARG A 120 -12.09 6.95 4.93
CA ARG A 120 -11.70 8.36 4.73
C ARG A 120 -10.44 8.77 5.49
N THR A 121 -10.00 7.95 6.44
CA THR A 121 -8.80 8.20 7.24
C THR A 121 -7.67 7.28 6.80
N ASP A 122 -6.43 7.72 7.02
CA ASP A 122 -5.24 6.90 6.76
C ASP A 122 -5.34 5.52 7.42
N VAL A 123 -5.71 5.47 8.71
CA VAL A 123 -5.91 4.22 9.46
C VAL A 123 -6.92 3.30 8.80
N ALA A 124 -8.06 3.83 8.34
CA ALA A 124 -9.10 3.03 7.68
C ALA A 124 -8.65 2.52 6.32
N LEU A 125 -7.92 3.34 5.56
CA LEU A 125 -7.36 2.97 4.26
C LEU A 125 -6.28 1.88 4.42
N ARG A 126 -5.43 1.99 5.44
CA ARG A 126 -4.43 0.95 5.78
C ARG A 126 -5.09 -0.36 6.18
N ALA A 127 -6.10 -0.30 7.04
CA ALA A 127 -6.86 -1.49 7.43
C ALA A 127 -7.49 -2.16 6.19
N LEU A 128 -8.03 -1.37 5.26
CA LEU A 128 -8.57 -1.88 4.00
C LEU A 128 -7.48 -2.51 3.11
N LEU A 129 -6.33 -1.86 2.96
CA LEU A 129 -5.22 -2.38 2.17
C LEU A 129 -4.68 -3.70 2.74
N ARG A 130 -4.46 -3.76 4.06
CA ARG A 130 -4.05 -4.99 4.78
C ARG A 130 -5.05 -6.12 4.57
N ALA A 131 -6.35 -5.82 4.68
CA ALA A 131 -7.40 -6.81 4.44
C ALA A 131 -7.39 -7.32 2.99
N GLY A 132 -7.21 -6.43 2.01
CA GLY A 132 -7.09 -6.80 0.59
C GLY A 132 -5.87 -7.67 0.30
N LEU A 133 -4.71 -7.34 0.88
CA LEU A 133 -3.47 -8.11 0.78
C LEU A 133 -3.63 -9.51 1.40
N ALA A 134 -4.22 -9.59 2.60
CA ALA A 134 -4.49 -10.85 3.27
C ALA A 134 -5.44 -11.73 2.45
N TRP A 135 -6.48 -11.13 1.85
CA TRP A 135 -7.38 -11.85 0.93
C TRP A 135 -6.63 -12.41 -0.28
N ALA A 136 -5.67 -11.66 -0.82
CA ALA A 136 -4.83 -12.07 -1.94
C ALA A 136 -3.76 -13.11 -1.57
N GLY A 137 -3.64 -13.51 -0.31
CA GLY A 137 -2.60 -14.41 0.18
C GLY A 137 -1.21 -13.77 0.30
N VAL A 138 -1.14 -12.43 0.30
CA VAL A 138 0.10 -11.67 0.46
C VAL A 138 0.33 -11.43 1.96
N GLY A 139 1.42 -11.99 2.48
CA GLY A 139 1.84 -11.80 3.87
C GLY A 139 2.34 -10.36 4.15
N PRO A 140 2.58 -10.02 5.42
CA PRO A 140 3.20 -8.74 5.79
C PRO A 140 4.58 -8.61 5.13
N ALA A 141 5.03 -7.37 4.93
CA ALA A 141 6.34 -7.14 4.36
C ALA A 141 7.42 -7.75 5.27
N ALA A 142 8.42 -8.42 4.68
CA ALA A 142 9.57 -8.89 5.44
C ALA A 142 10.28 -7.68 6.07
N PRO A 143 10.70 -7.76 7.35
CA PRO A 143 11.47 -6.68 7.96
C PRO A 143 12.75 -6.45 7.13
N PRO A 144 13.18 -5.18 6.96
CA PRO A 144 14.38 -4.89 6.18
C PRO A 144 15.59 -5.63 6.79
N PRO A 145 16.46 -6.24 5.98
CA PRO A 145 17.68 -6.87 6.49
C PRO A 145 18.66 -5.76 6.92
N GLY A 146 18.69 -5.44 8.21
CA GLY A 146 19.64 -4.46 8.73
C GLY A 146 19.15 -3.73 9.97
N GLY A 147 19.37 -4.36 11.12
CA GLY A 147 19.21 -3.80 12.44
C GLY A 147 19.56 -4.88 13.44
N ASP A 148 20.86 -5.10 13.65
CA ASP A 148 21.33 -5.85 14.82
C ASP A 148 20.67 -5.23 16.06
N GLY A 149 19.76 -6.02 16.62
CA GLY A 149 18.95 -5.71 17.79
C GLY A 149 18.70 -7.01 18.54
N ASP A 150 19.81 -7.66 18.91
CA ASP A 150 19.86 -8.54 20.07
C ASP A 150 19.37 -7.72 21.27
N ASP A 151 18.11 -7.89 21.71
CA ASP A 151 17.81 -8.23 23.10
C ASP A 151 16.30 -8.48 23.39
N ALA A 152 16.09 -9.59 24.12
CA ALA A 152 15.00 -9.94 25.03
C ALA A 152 13.54 -10.06 24.52
N ALA A 153 13.21 -11.29 24.11
CA ALA A 153 12.07 -11.99 24.68
C ALA A 153 12.27 -12.23 26.20
N VAL A 154 11.15 -12.34 26.93
CA VAL A 154 10.95 -12.50 28.40
C VAL A 154 10.95 -11.17 29.17
N ASP A 155 9.86 -10.74 29.82
CA ASP A 155 9.22 -11.47 30.92
C ASP A 155 7.73 -11.09 31.08
N ALA A 156 6.88 -12.12 31.10
CA ALA A 156 5.51 -12.03 31.55
C ALA A 156 5.44 -12.77 32.90
N VAL A 157 5.55 -12.03 34.01
CA VAL A 157 5.22 -12.57 35.33
C VAL A 157 4.31 -11.61 36.08
N ALA A 158 3.18 -12.20 36.46
CA ALA A 158 2.08 -11.71 37.27
C ALA A 158 2.49 -10.91 38.52
N TYR A 159 1.87 -9.75 38.71
CA TYR A 159 1.73 -9.16 40.04
C TYR A 159 0.53 -9.79 40.76
N GLY A 160 0.81 -10.78 41.59
CA GLY A 160 -0.07 -11.26 42.65
C GLY A 160 0.07 -10.43 43.92
N VAL A 161 -1.09 -10.06 44.47
CA VAL A 161 -1.48 -9.85 45.89
C VAL A 161 -0.43 -9.34 46.90
N PRO A 162 -0.68 -8.20 47.58
CA PRO A 162 0.07 -7.82 48.78
C PRO A 162 -0.50 -8.49 50.04
N THR A 163 0.37 -9.11 50.84
CA THR A 163 0.14 -9.37 52.27
C THR A 163 0.86 -8.31 53.10
N ALA A 164 0.09 -7.58 53.91
CA ALA A 164 0.51 -6.97 55.17
C ALA A 164 -0.71 -6.87 56.08
#